data_AF-A0A7S4RSE1-F1
#
_entry.id   AF-A0A7S4RSE1-F1
#
_cell.length_a   1.000
_cell.length_b   1.000
_cell.length_c   1.000
_cell.angle_alpha   90.00
_cell.angle_beta   90.00
_cell.angle_gamma   90.00
#
_symmetry.space_group_name_H-M   'P 1'
#
loop_
_entity.id
_entity.type
_entity.pdbx_description
1 polymer ?
#
loop_
_entity_poly.entity_id
_entity_poly.type
_entity_poly.pdbx_seq_one_letter_code
_entity_poly.pdbx_strand_id
1 'polypeptide(L)'
;TRRSSDLAIATFTISKATQQIEANHKIARVRQTKRTKLNMEPTTIAASTAAVVVGSFFTWLYIDGAEDRKRGKANAEAEAQYQARLAERARLAYVEPKDYWSVEELAQYNGTNDDENGPILFAANGLVFNVWKGRNFYGPGCEYHIFAGRDATRLLAKSKLEEETEEEKSKPLNVAEKAALAGWMYTFESKYEVVGKLEGFDPKETSF
;
A
#
# COMPACT_ATOMS: atom_id res chain seq x y z
N THR A 1 -47.53 18.53 -30.83
CA THR A 1 -46.32 19.22 -30.32
C THR A 1 -45.41 18.37 -29.44
N ARG A 2 -45.83 17.24 -28.84
CA ARG A 2 -44.93 16.39 -28.00
C ARG A 2 -44.01 15.41 -28.75
N ARG A 3 -44.39 14.94 -29.94
CA ARG A 3 -43.63 13.89 -30.67
C ARG A 3 -42.36 14.39 -31.38
N SER A 4 -42.27 15.69 -31.65
CA SER A 4 -41.12 16.30 -32.33
C SER A 4 -40.00 16.69 -31.36
N SER A 5 -40.32 16.94 -30.08
CA SER A 5 -39.36 17.23 -29.03
C SER A 5 -38.60 15.97 -28.58
N ASP A 6 -39.27 14.82 -28.54
CA ASP A 6 -38.65 13.55 -28.10
C ASP A 6 -37.63 13.00 -29.12
N LEU A 7 -37.87 13.20 -30.41
CA LEU A 7 -36.93 12.83 -31.49
C LEU A 7 -35.68 13.74 -31.53
N ALA A 8 -35.81 15.01 -31.12
CA ALA A 8 -34.67 15.93 -31.03
C ALA A 8 -33.77 15.62 -29.82
N ILE A 9 -34.36 15.17 -28.70
CA ILE A 9 -33.59 14.75 -27.52
C ILE A 9 -32.87 13.42 -27.82
N ALA A 10 -33.54 12.46 -28.46
CA ALA A 10 -32.94 11.17 -28.80
C ALA A 10 -31.76 11.29 -29.78
N THR A 11 -31.84 12.16 -30.78
CA THR A 11 -30.73 12.40 -31.72
C THR A 11 -29.55 13.12 -31.07
N PHE A 12 -29.81 14.05 -30.14
CA PHE A 12 -28.74 14.73 -29.39
C PHE A 12 -28.00 13.77 -28.44
N THR A 13 -28.70 12.85 -27.78
CA THR A 13 -28.07 11.85 -26.89
C THR A 13 -27.19 10.86 -27.66
N ILE A 14 -27.64 10.42 -28.84
CA ILE A 14 -26.87 9.52 -29.70
C ILE A 14 -25.60 10.21 -30.22
N SER A 15 -25.69 11.49 -30.60
CA SER A 15 -24.51 12.27 -31.04
C SER A 15 -23.46 12.49 -29.95
N LYS A 16 -23.88 12.63 -28.69
CA LYS A 16 -22.95 12.79 -27.56
C LYS A 16 -22.25 11.47 -27.21
N ALA A 17 -22.98 10.36 -27.31
CA ALA A 17 -22.43 9.02 -27.09
C ALA A 17 -21.40 8.64 -28.16
N THR A 18 -21.64 8.96 -29.42
CA THR A 18 -20.67 8.71 -30.51
C THR A 18 -19.41 9.56 -30.38
N GLN A 19 -19.51 10.84 -30.00
CA GLN A 19 -18.34 11.67 -29.70
C GLN A 19 -17.50 11.14 -28.52
N GLN A 20 -18.15 10.62 -27.47
CA GLN A 20 -17.45 10.05 -26.32
C GLN A 20 -16.71 8.73 -26.68
N ILE A 21 -17.31 7.91 -27.56
CA ILE A 21 -16.67 6.67 -28.06
C ILE A 21 -15.44 7.02 -28.92
N GLU A 22 -15.53 8.02 -29.80
CA GLU A 22 -14.39 8.47 -30.60
C GLU A 22 -13.27 9.08 -29.75
N ALA A 23 -13.61 9.84 -28.69
CA ALA A 23 -12.65 10.37 -27.74
C ALA A 23 -11.90 9.25 -26.99
N ASN A 24 -12.62 8.22 -26.54
CA ASN A 24 -12.01 7.05 -25.91
C ASN A 24 -11.12 6.25 -26.88
N HIS A 25 -11.52 6.16 -28.16
CA HIS A 25 -10.72 5.51 -29.21
C HIS A 25 -9.41 6.25 -29.51
N LYS A 26 -9.38 7.58 -29.39
CA LYS A 26 -8.14 8.39 -29.51
C LYS A 26 -7.21 8.22 -28.31
N ILE A 27 -7.75 8.18 -27.09
CA ILE A 27 -6.96 7.97 -25.86
C ILE A 27 -6.31 6.57 -25.85
N ALA A 28 -7.01 5.55 -26.37
CA ALA A 28 -6.46 4.20 -26.51
C ALA A 28 -5.24 4.13 -27.47
N ARG A 29 -5.26 4.90 -28.56
CA ARG A 29 -4.11 4.99 -29.49
C ARG A 29 -2.89 5.69 -28.87
N VAL A 30 -3.10 6.66 -27.99
CA VAL A 30 -2.00 7.34 -27.28
C VAL A 30 -1.32 6.43 -26.24
N ARG A 31 -2.03 5.44 -25.68
CA ARG A 31 -1.42 4.44 -24.80
C ARG A 31 -0.57 3.40 -25.54
N GLN A 32 -0.83 3.14 -26.82
CA GLN A 32 -0.06 2.17 -27.62
C GLN A 32 1.35 2.68 -28.00
N THR A 33 1.62 3.99 -27.97
CA THR A 33 2.91 4.54 -28.42
C THR A 33 4.02 4.49 -27.38
N LYS A 34 3.81 3.84 -26.23
CA LYS A 34 4.88 3.49 -25.27
C LYS A 34 5.19 1.98 -25.24
N ARG A 35 5.21 1.32 -26.40
CA ARG A 35 5.90 0.03 -26.53
C ARG A 35 7.40 0.31 -26.70
N THR A 36 8.16 -0.19 -25.74
CA THR A 36 9.62 -0.21 -25.68
C THR A 36 10.26 -0.52 -27.04
N LYS A 37 11.24 0.30 -27.46
CA LYS A 37 12.09 0.02 -28.61
C LYS A 37 12.95 -1.21 -28.31
N LEU A 38 12.56 -2.37 -28.81
CA LEU A 38 13.42 -3.54 -28.91
C LEU A 38 14.33 -3.34 -30.13
N ASN A 39 15.60 -3.04 -29.89
CA ASN A 39 16.64 -3.22 -30.90
C ASN A 39 16.79 -4.71 -31.14
N MET A 40 16.28 -5.18 -32.28
CA MET A 40 16.44 -6.55 -32.73
C MET A 40 17.10 -6.50 -34.11
N GLU A 41 18.30 -7.08 -34.19
CA GLU A 41 19.14 -7.14 -35.39
C GLU A 41 18.42 -7.90 -36.53
N PRO A 42 18.56 -7.47 -37.80
CA PRO A 42 17.71 -7.90 -38.93
C PRO A 42 18.02 -9.30 -39.50
N THR A 43 18.56 -10.24 -38.72
CA THR A 43 19.01 -11.55 -39.25
C THR A 43 18.13 -12.75 -38.90
N THR A 44 16.99 -12.57 -38.22
CA THR A 44 16.09 -13.70 -37.90
C THR A 44 14.90 -13.86 -38.85
N ILE A 45 14.99 -13.37 -40.09
CA ILE A 45 14.07 -13.76 -41.17
C ILE A 45 14.61 -15.05 -41.81
N ALA A 46 14.39 -16.20 -41.18
CA ALA A 46 14.61 -17.50 -41.81
C ALA A 46 13.86 -18.63 -41.08
N ALA A 47 12.52 -18.68 -41.23
CA ALA A 47 11.76 -19.93 -41.32
C ALA A 47 10.30 -19.64 -41.73
N SER A 48 10.12 -19.52 -43.05
CA SER A 48 8.91 -19.84 -43.83
C SER A 48 7.58 -19.13 -43.48
N THR A 49 7.35 -18.03 -44.20
CA THR A 49 6.10 -17.24 -44.33
C THR A 49 5.09 -17.84 -45.33
N ALA A 50 4.98 -19.17 -45.44
CA ALA A 50 4.14 -19.80 -46.46
C ALA A 50 3.14 -20.82 -45.88
N ALA A 51 2.03 -20.35 -45.29
CA ALA A 51 0.66 -20.88 -45.46
C ALA A 51 -0.35 -20.34 -44.40
N VAL A 52 -1.53 -19.92 -44.88
CA VAL A 52 -2.83 -19.77 -44.18
C VAL A 52 -3.09 -18.50 -43.34
N VAL A 53 -3.86 -17.55 -43.91
CA VAL A 53 -4.40 -16.34 -43.25
C VAL A 53 -5.39 -16.66 -42.11
N VAL A 54 -5.98 -17.87 -42.06
CA VAL A 54 -6.73 -18.39 -40.89
C VAL A 54 -5.79 -18.94 -39.80
N GLY A 55 -4.61 -19.41 -40.17
CA GLY A 55 -3.56 -19.86 -39.24
C GLY A 55 -2.91 -18.70 -38.49
N SER A 56 -2.76 -17.53 -39.11
CA SER A 56 -2.14 -16.36 -38.48
C SER A 56 -2.93 -15.81 -37.28
N PHE A 57 -4.26 -15.84 -37.32
CA PHE A 57 -5.10 -15.44 -36.17
C PHE A 57 -5.07 -16.49 -35.05
N PHE A 58 -5.08 -17.79 -35.40
CA PHE A 58 -4.93 -18.87 -34.42
C PHE A 58 -3.52 -18.93 -33.81
N THR A 59 -2.47 -18.65 -34.58
CA THR A 59 -1.09 -18.53 -34.10
C THR A 59 -0.93 -17.30 -33.20
N TRP A 60 -1.55 -16.16 -33.53
CA TRP A 60 -1.61 -15.00 -32.62
C TRP A 60 -2.35 -15.34 -31.32
N LEU A 61 -3.51 -16.00 -31.37
CA LEU A 61 -4.22 -16.47 -30.17
C LEU A 61 -3.47 -17.56 -29.37
N TYR A 62 -2.74 -18.46 -30.03
CA TYR A 62 -1.94 -19.50 -29.36
C TYR A 62 -0.68 -18.93 -28.72
N ILE A 63 0.01 -17.98 -29.37
CA ILE A 63 1.20 -17.30 -28.86
C ILE A 63 0.80 -16.32 -27.75
N ASP A 64 -0.19 -15.44 -27.96
CA ASP A 64 -0.72 -14.56 -26.91
C ASP A 64 -1.23 -15.40 -25.73
N GLY A 65 -1.97 -16.48 -25.98
CA GLY A 65 -2.41 -17.40 -24.92
C GLY A 65 -1.26 -18.14 -24.20
N ALA A 66 -0.14 -18.42 -24.87
CA ALA A 66 1.04 -19.03 -24.25
C ALA A 66 1.87 -18.01 -23.46
N GLU A 67 2.00 -16.79 -23.95
CA GLU A 67 2.61 -15.66 -23.25
C GLU A 67 1.77 -15.26 -22.03
N ASP A 68 0.44 -15.27 -22.13
CA ASP A 68 -0.48 -15.04 -21.04
C ASP A 68 -0.40 -16.14 -19.98
N ARG A 69 -0.28 -17.42 -20.38
CA ARG A 69 -0.02 -18.53 -19.45
C ARG A 69 1.35 -18.42 -18.78
N LYS A 70 2.39 -18.03 -19.52
CA LYS A 70 3.74 -17.81 -18.96
C LYS A 70 3.76 -16.63 -18.00
N ARG A 71 3.13 -15.51 -18.35
CA ARG A 71 2.96 -14.33 -17.49
C ARG A 71 2.09 -14.64 -16.27
N GLY A 72 1.03 -15.43 -16.44
CA GLY A 72 0.20 -15.92 -15.34
C GLY A 72 0.98 -16.81 -14.36
N LYS A 73 1.81 -17.73 -14.87
CA LYS A 73 2.71 -18.54 -14.03
C LYS A 73 3.78 -17.69 -13.34
N ALA A 74 4.41 -16.76 -14.05
CA ALA A 74 5.40 -15.86 -13.47
C ALA A 74 4.79 -14.95 -12.39
N ASN A 75 3.56 -14.46 -12.57
CA ASN A 75 2.83 -13.70 -11.56
C ASN A 75 2.49 -14.58 -10.34
N ALA A 76 1.99 -15.79 -10.56
CA ALA A 76 1.66 -16.73 -9.48
C ALA A 76 2.91 -17.18 -8.69
N GLU A 77 4.04 -17.41 -9.37
CA GLU A 77 5.33 -17.71 -8.75
C GLU A 77 5.84 -16.51 -7.94
N ALA A 78 5.75 -15.29 -8.50
CA ALA A 78 6.12 -14.07 -7.78
C ALA A 78 5.22 -13.81 -6.56
N GLU A 79 3.92 -14.07 -6.67
CA GLU A 79 2.96 -14.01 -5.56
C GLU A 79 3.30 -15.06 -4.50
N ALA A 80 3.56 -16.31 -4.89
CA ALA A 80 3.95 -17.36 -3.95
C ALA A 80 5.27 -17.03 -3.24
N GLN A 81 6.27 -16.51 -3.96
CA GLN A 81 7.53 -16.04 -3.38
C GLN A 81 7.31 -14.86 -2.42
N TYR A 82 6.42 -13.92 -2.78
CA TYR A 82 6.06 -12.81 -1.91
C TYR A 82 5.38 -13.30 -0.63
N GLN A 83 4.43 -14.23 -0.74
CA GLN A 83 3.75 -14.82 0.41
C GLN A 83 4.71 -15.60 1.30
N ALA A 84 5.63 -16.39 0.73
CA ALA A 84 6.65 -17.11 1.49
C ALA A 84 7.57 -16.15 2.27
N ARG A 85 7.99 -15.05 1.63
CA ARG A 85 8.79 -14.01 2.29
C ARG A 85 8.01 -13.30 3.40
N LEU A 86 6.73 -13.01 3.17
CA LEU A 86 5.86 -12.42 4.19
C LEU A 86 5.64 -13.35 5.37
N ALA A 87 5.45 -14.65 5.13
CA ALA A 87 5.30 -15.66 6.18
C ALA A 87 6.58 -15.79 7.01
N GLU A 88 7.75 -15.80 6.37
CA GLU A 88 9.03 -15.82 7.09
C GLU A 88 9.23 -14.56 7.93
N ARG A 89 8.89 -13.39 7.39
CA ARG A 89 8.91 -12.12 8.14
C ARG A 89 7.93 -12.14 9.31
N ALA A 90 6.72 -12.66 9.12
CA ALA A 90 5.74 -12.80 10.19
C ALA A 90 6.26 -13.71 11.31
N ARG A 91 6.96 -14.79 10.95
CA ARG A 91 7.59 -15.72 11.90
C ARG A 91 8.67 -15.03 12.73
N LEU A 92 9.56 -14.28 12.09
CA LEU A 92 10.67 -13.57 12.76
C LEU A 92 10.19 -12.36 13.58
N ALA A 93 9.13 -11.69 13.12
CA ALA A 93 8.56 -10.52 13.78
C ALA A 93 7.48 -10.87 14.81
N TYR A 94 7.25 -12.16 15.09
CA TYR A 94 6.28 -12.59 16.09
C TYR A 94 6.75 -12.17 17.49
N VAL A 95 5.83 -11.57 18.24
CA VAL A 95 6.03 -11.17 19.64
C VAL A 95 4.87 -11.74 20.42
N GLU A 96 5.17 -12.44 21.51
CA GLU A 96 4.14 -12.95 22.40
C GLU A 96 3.38 -11.77 23.03
N PRO A 97 2.04 -11.75 22.96
CA PRO A 97 1.26 -10.72 23.63
C PRO A 97 1.53 -10.73 25.14
N LYS A 98 1.81 -9.56 25.69
CA LYS A 98 2.06 -9.33 27.11
C LYS A 98 1.00 -8.37 27.64
N ASP A 99 0.62 -8.51 28.91
CA ASP A 99 -0.39 -7.61 29.50
C ASP A 99 0.10 -6.15 29.53
N TYR A 100 1.37 -5.98 29.91
CA TYR A 100 1.99 -4.69 30.20
C TYR A 100 3.43 -4.61 29.68
N TRP A 101 3.77 -3.47 29.10
CA TRP A 101 5.10 -3.15 28.55
C TRP A 101 5.67 -1.94 29.26
N SER A 102 6.93 -2.02 29.72
CA SER A 102 7.65 -0.85 30.20
C SER A 102 8.20 -0.03 29.01
N VAL A 103 8.49 1.25 29.25
CA VAL A 103 9.08 2.13 28.21
C VAL A 103 10.47 1.65 27.80
N GLU A 104 11.25 1.13 28.74
CA GLU A 104 12.60 0.60 28.53
C GLU A 104 12.59 -0.72 27.76
N GLU A 105 11.60 -1.57 28.01
CA GLU A 105 11.39 -2.78 27.21
C GLU A 105 11.00 -2.41 25.78
N LEU A 106 10.04 -1.48 25.62
CA LEU A 106 9.56 -1.03 24.31
C LEU A 106 10.69 -0.44 23.46
N ALA A 107 11.61 0.32 24.06
CA ALA A 107 12.75 0.95 23.39
C ALA A 107 13.68 -0.04 22.68
N GLN A 108 13.70 -1.30 23.08
CA GLN A 108 14.51 -2.34 22.44
C GLN A 108 13.97 -2.74 21.06
N TYR A 109 12.67 -2.50 20.83
CA TYR A 109 11.92 -2.87 19.62
C TYR A 109 11.77 -1.72 18.62
N ASN A 110 12.82 -0.91 18.47
CA ASN A 110 12.87 0.17 17.48
C ASN A 110 13.18 -0.32 16.05
N GLY A 111 13.51 -1.61 15.87
CA GLY A 111 13.85 -2.20 14.58
C GLY A 111 15.28 -1.97 14.11
N THR A 112 16.17 -1.37 14.92
CA THR A 112 17.61 -1.23 14.64
C THR A 112 18.43 -2.44 15.06
N ASN A 113 17.96 -3.19 16.06
CA ASN A 113 18.71 -4.29 16.68
C ASN A 113 18.51 -5.64 15.96
N ASP A 114 17.52 -5.73 15.07
CA ASP A 114 17.15 -6.98 14.41
C ASP A 114 17.59 -7.03 12.95
N ASP A 115 17.90 -8.25 12.49
CA ASP A 115 18.28 -8.61 11.12
C ASP A 115 17.16 -8.33 10.10
N GLU A 116 16.93 -7.05 9.78
CA GLU A 116 15.97 -6.50 8.80
C GLU A 116 14.49 -6.95 8.86
N ASN A 117 14.17 -7.97 9.67
CA ASN A 117 12.92 -8.71 9.67
C ASN A 117 12.37 -8.93 11.08
N GLY A 118 13.03 -8.40 12.11
CA GLY A 118 12.53 -8.48 13.48
C GLY A 118 11.33 -7.56 13.74
N PRO A 119 10.75 -7.69 14.93
CA PRO A 119 9.60 -6.91 15.35
C PRO A 119 9.91 -5.42 15.48
N ILE A 120 8.88 -4.61 15.21
CA ILE A 120 8.92 -3.17 15.47
C ILE A 120 7.67 -2.86 16.28
N LEU A 121 7.85 -2.34 17.48
CA LEU A 121 6.76 -2.00 18.38
C LEU A 121 6.68 -0.49 18.56
N PHE A 122 5.48 0.03 18.76
CA PHE A 122 5.29 1.36 19.35
C PHE A 122 3.99 1.39 20.15
N ALA A 123 3.91 2.31 21.10
CA ALA A 123 2.70 2.54 21.86
C ALA A 123 1.90 3.71 21.28
N ALA A 124 0.59 3.58 21.23
CA ALA A 124 -0.33 4.66 20.90
C ALA A 124 -1.60 4.51 21.74
N ASN A 125 -1.99 5.60 22.41
CA ASN A 125 -3.12 5.68 23.32
C ASN A 125 -3.12 4.55 24.38
N GLY A 126 -1.93 4.22 24.91
CA GLY A 126 -1.74 3.18 25.91
C GLY A 126 -1.80 1.74 25.39
N LEU A 127 -2.02 1.52 24.08
CA LEU A 127 -1.94 0.22 23.45
C LEU A 127 -0.61 0.06 22.73
N VAL A 128 0.00 -1.12 22.83
CA VAL A 128 1.25 -1.44 22.14
C VAL A 128 0.93 -2.22 20.87
N PHE A 129 1.38 -1.72 19.73
CA PHE A 129 1.15 -2.30 18.42
C PHE A 129 2.43 -2.90 17.86
N ASN A 130 2.31 -4.09 17.26
CA ASN A 130 3.37 -4.66 16.44
C ASN A 130 3.19 -4.25 14.97
N VAL A 131 4.09 -3.37 14.52
CA VAL A 131 4.01 -2.72 13.21
C VAL A 131 5.03 -3.24 12.20
N TRP A 132 5.48 -4.48 12.37
CA TRP A 132 6.42 -5.15 11.45
C TRP A 132 5.94 -5.15 9.99
N LYS A 133 4.63 -5.24 9.73
CA LYS A 133 4.01 -5.15 8.39
C LYS A 133 4.28 -3.78 7.73
N GLY A 134 4.50 -2.75 8.53
CA GLY A 134 4.80 -1.38 8.14
C GLY A 134 6.28 -1.03 8.15
N ARG A 135 7.21 -1.99 8.10
CA ARG A 135 8.66 -1.71 8.21
C ARG A 135 9.19 -0.71 7.17
N ASN A 136 8.58 -0.59 6.00
CA ASN A 136 8.95 0.44 5.01
C ASN A 136 8.63 1.89 5.46
N PHE A 137 7.89 2.05 6.56
CA PHE A 137 7.52 3.34 7.15
C PHE A 137 8.22 3.57 8.50
N TYR A 138 8.28 2.55 9.35
CA TYR A 138 8.80 2.66 10.72
C TYR A 138 10.21 2.07 10.91
N GLY A 139 10.75 1.41 9.88
CA GLY A 139 12.09 0.85 9.92
C GLY A 139 13.17 1.93 9.98
N PRO A 140 14.41 1.55 10.34
CA PRO A 140 15.52 2.49 10.43
C PRO A 140 15.73 3.25 9.11
N GLY A 141 15.85 4.58 9.19
CA GLY A 141 16.03 5.46 8.03
C GLY A 141 14.74 5.82 7.28
N CYS A 142 13.58 5.34 7.72
CA CYS A 142 12.28 5.75 7.18
C CYS A 142 11.70 6.96 7.94
N GLU A 143 10.78 7.69 7.29
CA GLU A 143 10.20 8.95 7.80
C GLU A 143 9.47 8.81 9.13
N TYR A 144 8.82 7.67 9.39
CA TYR A 144 8.05 7.43 10.62
C TYR A 144 8.83 6.63 11.67
N HIS A 145 10.14 6.47 11.50
CA HIS A 145 10.99 5.72 12.42
C HIS A 145 10.99 6.32 13.83
N ILE A 146 10.76 7.62 13.97
CA ILE A 146 10.67 8.31 15.27
C ILE A 146 9.63 7.68 16.22
N PHE A 147 8.60 7.01 15.69
CA PHE A 147 7.59 6.33 16.51
C PHE A 147 8.08 5.00 17.07
N ALA A 148 9.06 4.35 16.43
CA ALA A 148 9.48 3.01 16.79
C ALA A 148 10.13 2.98 18.18
N GLY A 149 9.75 1.99 18.98
CA GLY A 149 10.26 1.73 20.32
C GLY A 149 9.83 2.71 21.41
N ARG A 150 8.76 3.51 21.20
CA ARG A 150 8.34 4.51 22.20
C ARG A 150 6.84 4.75 22.20
N ASP A 151 6.40 5.62 23.10
CA ASP A 151 5.04 6.17 23.06
C ASP A 151 4.93 7.26 21.98
N ALA A 152 4.21 6.93 20.91
CA ALA A 152 3.94 7.81 19.78
C ALA A 152 2.63 8.59 19.93
N THR A 153 1.89 8.42 21.04
CA THR A 153 0.56 9.02 21.27
C THR A 153 0.52 10.51 20.96
N ARG A 154 1.45 11.28 21.54
CA ARG A 154 1.50 12.74 21.36
C ARG A 154 1.93 13.14 19.96
N LEU A 155 2.94 12.46 19.41
CA LEU A 155 3.43 12.73 18.06
C LEU A 155 2.34 12.49 17.02
N LEU A 156 1.56 11.41 17.17
CA LEU A 156 0.42 11.10 16.31
C LEU A 156 -0.71 12.12 16.47
N ALA A 157 -1.05 12.47 17.71
CA ALA A 157 -2.10 13.46 18.01
C ALA A 157 -1.79 14.82 17.37
N LYS A 158 -0.52 15.22 17.39
CA LYS A 158 -0.04 16.50 16.84
C LYS A 158 0.46 16.40 15.39
N SER A 159 0.44 15.20 14.82
CA SER A 159 0.96 14.90 13.47
C SER A 159 2.39 15.42 13.26
N LYS A 160 3.25 15.21 14.25
CA LYS A 160 4.67 15.60 14.22
C LYS A 160 5.58 14.40 13.93
N LEU A 161 6.63 14.64 13.17
CA LEU A 161 7.67 13.66 12.81
C LEU A 161 9.04 14.04 13.40
N GLU A 162 9.04 14.98 14.33
CA GLU A 162 10.21 15.52 15.01
C GLU A 162 10.00 15.43 16.52
N GLU A 163 11.10 15.43 17.28
CA GLU A 163 11.06 15.40 18.74
C GLU A 163 10.35 16.65 19.26
N GLU A 164 9.44 16.47 20.23
CA GLU A 164 8.83 17.60 20.93
C GLU A 164 9.81 18.20 21.94
N THR A 165 9.80 19.52 22.07
CA THR A 165 10.53 20.18 23.15
C THR A 165 9.85 19.93 24.50
N GLU A 166 10.59 20.07 25.60
CA GLU A 166 10.04 19.86 26.95
C GLU A 166 8.87 20.82 27.26
N GLU A 167 8.88 22.03 26.69
CA GLU A 167 7.76 22.97 26.82
C GLU A 167 6.49 22.48 26.09
N GLU A 168 6.65 21.76 24.98
CA GLU A 168 5.53 21.17 24.25
C GLU A 168 4.95 19.95 24.95
N LYS A 169 5.82 19.14 25.58
CA LYS A 169 5.49 18.05 26.51
C LYS A 169 5.07 18.51 27.91
N SER A 170 4.73 19.79 28.07
CA SER A 170 4.07 20.26 29.29
C SER A 170 2.63 20.68 29.01
N LYS A 171 2.26 20.73 27.72
CA LYS A 171 0.98 21.23 27.27
C LYS A 171 0.01 20.07 27.07
N PRO A 172 -1.22 20.17 27.60
CA PRO A 172 -2.27 19.20 27.34
C PRO A 172 -2.65 19.17 25.86
N LEU A 173 -3.01 17.98 25.38
CA LEU A 173 -3.56 17.81 24.05
C LEU A 173 -4.92 18.52 23.95
N ASN A 174 -5.10 19.28 22.88
CA ASN A 174 -6.36 19.96 22.58
C ASN A 174 -7.41 18.96 22.03
N VAL A 175 -8.67 19.40 21.95
CA VAL A 175 -9.79 18.53 21.51
C VAL A 175 -9.59 18.03 20.07
N ALA A 176 -9.01 18.85 19.18
CA ALA A 176 -8.76 18.47 17.79
C ALA A 176 -7.62 17.43 17.68
N GLU A 177 -6.55 17.58 18.47
CA GLU A 177 -5.45 16.61 18.56
C GLU A 177 -5.93 15.26 19.10
N LYS A 178 -6.81 15.27 20.11
CA LYS A 178 -7.46 14.05 20.62
C LYS A 178 -8.34 13.38 19.56
N ALA A 179 -9.08 14.16 18.77
CA ALA A 179 -9.88 13.63 17.67
C ALA A 179 -9.00 13.05 16.54
N ALA A 180 -7.88 13.69 16.23
CA ALA A 180 -6.89 13.18 15.27
C ALA A 180 -6.29 11.85 15.75
N LEU A 181 -5.92 11.76 17.02
CA LEU A 181 -5.45 10.53 17.65
C LEU A 181 -6.48 9.39 17.52
N ALA A 182 -7.75 9.65 17.79
CA ALA A 182 -8.81 8.65 17.65
C ALA A 182 -8.92 8.11 16.21
N GLY A 183 -8.73 8.97 15.20
CA GLY A 183 -8.67 8.54 13.79
C GLY A 183 -7.47 7.64 13.49
N TRP A 184 -6.30 7.94 14.06
CA TRP A 184 -5.12 7.07 13.96
C TRP A 184 -5.34 5.72 14.64
N MET A 185 -5.95 5.70 15.82
CA MET A 185 -6.26 4.47 16.55
C MET A 185 -7.13 3.52 15.72
N TYR A 186 -8.18 4.04 15.07
CA TYR A 186 -9.01 3.23 14.18
C TYR A 186 -8.21 2.56 13.05
N THR A 187 -7.24 3.29 12.50
CA THR A 187 -6.37 2.78 11.43
C THR A 187 -5.41 1.69 11.95
N PHE A 188 -4.83 1.90 13.13
CA PHE A 188 -3.86 0.96 13.69
C PHE A 188 -4.50 -0.31 14.22
N GLU A 189 -5.65 -0.22 14.89
CA GLU A 189 -6.43 -1.39 15.32
C GLU A 189 -6.88 -2.26 14.15
N SER A 190 -7.13 -1.65 12.99
CA SER A 190 -7.52 -2.39 11.77
C SER A 190 -6.33 -3.05 11.05
N LYS A 191 -5.12 -2.48 11.17
CA LYS A 191 -3.95 -2.85 10.34
C LYS A 191 -2.92 -3.69 11.08
N TYR A 192 -2.78 -3.49 12.38
CA TYR A 192 -1.71 -4.05 13.20
C TYR A 192 -2.26 -4.83 14.37
N GLU A 193 -1.44 -5.74 14.88
CA GLU A 193 -1.77 -6.58 16.03
C GLU A 193 -1.41 -5.85 17.32
N VAL A 194 -2.34 -5.85 18.29
CA VAL A 194 -2.09 -5.32 19.63
C VAL A 194 -1.37 -6.40 20.45
N VAL A 195 -0.19 -6.07 20.96
CA VAL A 195 0.67 -6.98 21.73
C VAL A 195 0.69 -6.65 23.23
N GLY A 196 -0.11 -5.68 23.68
CA GLY A 196 -0.25 -5.36 25.09
C GLY A 196 -0.65 -3.92 25.36
N LYS A 197 -0.46 -3.50 26.61
CA LYS A 197 -0.67 -2.12 27.07
C LYS A 197 0.62 -1.51 27.59
N LEU A 198 0.73 -0.20 27.53
CA LEU A 198 1.86 0.53 28.10
C LEU A 198 1.65 0.72 29.61
N GLU A 199 2.67 0.43 30.41
CA GLU A 199 2.65 0.67 31.85
C GLU A 199 2.59 2.17 32.16
N GLY A 200 1.84 2.54 33.20
CA GLY A 200 1.74 3.93 33.65
C GLY A 200 0.98 4.87 32.70
N PHE A 201 0.35 4.36 31.64
CA PHE A 201 -0.48 5.19 30.77
C PHE A 201 -1.80 5.57 31.45
N ASP A 202 -2.01 6.87 31.70
CA ASP A 202 -3.31 7.40 32.11
C ASP A 202 -4.04 8.02 30.90
N PRO A 203 -5.19 7.47 30.46
CA PRO A 203 -6.00 8.03 29.39
C PRO A 203 -6.47 9.48 29.65
N LYS A 204 -6.53 9.90 30.91
CA LYS A 204 -6.98 11.24 31.33
C LYS A 204 -5.84 12.25 31.29
N GLU A 205 -4.61 11.82 31.58
CA GLU A 205 -3.39 12.65 31.57
C GLU A 205 -2.72 12.69 30.20
N THR A 206 -3.50 12.92 29.13
CA THR A 206 -2.94 13.39 27.84
C THR A 206 -2.41 14.85 27.94
N SER A 207 -1.84 15.17 29.10
CA SER A 207 -1.28 16.40 29.64
C SER A 207 -0.01 16.06 30.41
N PHE A 208 0.90 15.33 29.79
CA PHE A 208 2.31 15.58 29.99
C PHE A 208 2.66 16.64 28.94
#